data_AF-A0A356K3T8-F1
#
_entry.id   AF-A0A356K3T8-F1
#
_cell.length_a   1.000
_cell.length_b   1.000
_cell.length_c   1.000
_cell.angle_alpha   90.00
_cell.angle_beta   90.00
_cell.angle_gamma   90.00
#
_symmetry.space_group_name_H-M   'P 1'
#
loop_
_entity.id
_entity.type
_entity.pdbx_description
1 polymer ?
#
loop_
_entity_poly.entity_id
_entity_poly.type
_entity_poly.pdbx_seq_one_letter_code
_entity_poly.pdbx_strand_id
1 'polypeptide(L)'
;MKKILKENRTLFVLAIIILISLVLMGVGLISYFYGNNKNPYGDRLKDIDNHKISESIASDIKGIYEENVSDVRVEVKGKIIYIIMNVNDGVSKIDAEGYAVKALEKFKSEDLEYYDVQFLITCSDEKKEEDEKAIYPIAGAKKAKGSQIIWSNN
;
A
#
# COMPACT_ATOMS: atom_id res chain seq x y z
N MET A 1 -47.77 41.35 -5.86
CA MET A 1 -46.57 40.97 -5.06
C MET A 1 -46.45 41.70 -3.73
N LYS A 2 -46.33 43.04 -3.68
CA LYS A 2 -46.10 43.78 -2.41
C LYS A 2 -47.21 43.60 -1.34
N LYS A 3 -48.47 43.38 -1.74
CA LYS A 3 -49.60 43.17 -0.83
C LYS A 3 -49.55 41.79 -0.14
N ILE A 4 -49.28 40.75 -0.92
CA ILE A 4 -49.14 39.34 -0.46
C ILE A 4 -47.94 39.17 0.49
N LEU A 5 -46.82 39.86 0.21
CA LEU A 5 -45.63 39.87 1.09
C LEU A 5 -45.86 40.54 2.44
N LYS A 6 -46.73 41.55 2.49
CA LYS A 6 -47.01 42.33 3.70
C LYS A 6 -47.99 41.61 4.63
N GLU A 7 -48.94 40.89 4.04
CA GLU A 7 -49.98 40.13 4.75
C GLU A 7 -49.43 38.82 5.32
N ASN A 8 -48.53 38.15 4.61
CA ASN A 8 -47.89 36.90 5.02
C ASN A 8 -46.42 37.08 5.45
N ARG A 9 -46.09 38.24 6.03
CA ARG A 9 -44.71 38.63 6.37
C ARG A 9 -44.00 37.57 7.23
N THR A 10 -44.71 36.95 8.17
CA THR A 10 -44.18 35.88 9.03
C THR A 10 -43.83 34.62 8.23
N LEU A 11 -44.71 34.19 7.32
CA LEU A 11 -44.46 33.04 6.45
C LEU A 11 -43.29 33.31 5.49
N PHE A 12 -43.14 34.54 5.02
CA PHE A 12 -42.02 34.93 4.15
C PHE A 12 -40.68 34.87 4.90
N VAL A 13 -40.62 35.34 6.15
CA VAL A 13 -39.42 35.22 6.99
C VAL A 13 -39.10 33.75 7.27
N LEU A 14 -40.11 32.93 7.57
CA LEU A 14 -39.93 31.48 7.80
C LEU A 14 -39.39 30.76 6.55
N ALA A 15 -39.91 31.11 5.36
CA ALA A 15 -39.43 30.56 4.09
C ALA A 15 -37.96 30.92 3.82
N ILE A 16 -37.54 32.14 4.16
CA ILE A 16 -36.12 32.55 4.04
C ILE A 16 -35.24 31.74 4.99
N ILE A 17 -35.67 31.53 6.24
CA ILE A 17 -34.91 30.72 7.22
C ILE A 17 -34.74 29.28 6.72
N ILE A 18 -35.80 28.67 6.17
CA ILE A 18 -35.76 27.32 5.59
C ILE A 18 -34.84 27.28 4.37
N LEU A 19 -34.86 28.30 3.51
CA LEU A 19 -33.96 28.38 2.37
C LEU A 19 -32.49 28.43 2.83
N ILE A 20 -32.18 29.24 3.85
CA ILE A 20 -30.83 29.34 4.40
C ILE A 20 -30.38 28.01 5.01
N SER A 21 -31.25 27.32 5.76
CA SER A 21 -30.91 26.03 6.35
C SER A 21 -30.66 24.96 5.29
N LEU A 22 -31.43 24.95 4.20
CA LEU A 22 -31.21 24.07 3.04
C LEU A 22 -29.87 24.35 2.35
N VAL A 23 -29.50 25.62 2.19
CA VAL A 23 -28.19 25.99 1.62
C VAL A 23 -27.05 25.53 2.53
N LEU A 24 -27.15 25.76 3.84
CA LEU A 24 -26.14 25.32 4.81
C LEU A 24 -26.00 23.79 4.83
N MET A 25 -27.11 23.06 4.80
CA MET A 25 -27.10 21.59 4.67
C MET A 25 -26.47 21.15 3.34
N GLY A 26 -26.79 21.81 2.23
CA GLY A 26 -26.22 21.52 0.92
C GLY A 26 -24.70 21.70 0.89
N VAL A 27 -24.19 22.80 1.44
CA VAL A 27 -22.74 23.06 1.56
C VAL A 27 -22.08 22.01 2.47
N GLY A 28 -22.71 21.69 3.61
CA GLY A 28 -22.23 20.65 4.52
C GLY A 28 -22.10 19.29 3.83
N LEU A 29 -23.13 18.86 3.09
CA LEU A 29 -23.14 17.61 2.34
C LEU A 29 -22.06 17.60 1.25
N ILE A 30 -21.92 18.67 0.47
CA ILE A 30 -20.86 18.76 -0.54
C ILE A 30 -19.49 18.67 0.13
N SER A 31 -19.24 19.42 1.20
CA SER A 31 -17.94 19.37 1.90
C SER A 31 -17.61 17.99 2.50
N TYR A 32 -18.63 17.25 2.95
CA TYR A 32 -18.49 15.92 3.53
C TYR A 32 -18.24 14.84 2.45
N PHE A 33 -19.02 14.87 1.36
CA PHE A 33 -18.95 13.85 0.30
C PHE A 33 -17.86 14.11 -0.74
N TYR A 34 -17.57 15.37 -1.05
CA TYR A 34 -16.52 15.78 -2.00
C TYR A 34 -15.19 16.09 -1.31
N GLY A 35 -14.94 15.52 -0.12
CA GLY A 35 -13.82 15.81 0.77
C GLY A 35 -12.56 16.32 0.06
N ASN A 36 -11.96 17.38 0.60
CA ASN A 36 -10.90 18.22 -0.02
C ASN A 36 -9.67 17.50 -0.62
N ASN A 37 -9.53 16.19 -0.46
CA ASN A 37 -8.36 15.42 -0.86
C ASN A 37 -8.62 14.70 -2.19
N LYS A 38 -7.98 15.19 -3.26
CA LYS A 38 -8.01 14.60 -4.62
C LYS A 38 -7.26 13.26 -4.75
N ASN A 39 -6.67 12.76 -3.67
CA ASN A 39 -5.86 11.53 -3.70
C ASN A 39 -6.77 10.29 -3.53
N PRO A 40 -6.76 9.31 -4.45
CA PRO A 40 -7.52 8.05 -4.31
C PRO A 40 -7.20 7.25 -3.04
N TYR A 41 -6.06 7.54 -2.39
CA TYR A 41 -5.65 6.92 -1.13
C TYR A 41 -5.97 7.76 0.12
N GLY A 42 -6.56 8.95 -0.02
CA GLY A 42 -6.85 9.86 1.09
C GLY A 42 -5.61 10.14 1.96
N ASP A 43 -5.80 10.16 3.27
CA ASP A 43 -4.72 10.39 4.25
C ASP A 43 -3.85 9.15 4.52
N ARG A 44 -4.10 8.02 3.84
CA ARG A 44 -3.33 6.78 4.04
C ARG A 44 -1.87 6.93 3.60
N LEU A 45 -1.62 7.82 2.63
CA LEU A 45 -0.28 8.15 2.12
C LEU A 45 0.26 9.45 2.73
N LYS A 46 -0.32 9.90 3.85
CA LYS A 46 0.27 11.00 4.62
C LYS A 46 1.72 10.66 4.93
N ASP A 47 2.62 11.62 4.74
CA ASP A 47 4.06 11.50 4.96
C ASP A 47 4.84 10.59 3.99
N ILE A 48 4.23 10.13 2.87
CA ILE A 48 4.93 9.30 1.88
C ILE A 48 6.18 9.97 1.30
N ASP A 49 6.18 11.31 1.21
CA ASP A 49 7.33 12.08 0.74
C ASP A 49 8.55 11.98 1.66
N ASN A 50 8.36 11.70 2.95
CA ASN A 50 9.44 11.50 3.93
C ASN A 50 10.01 10.07 3.88
N HIS A 51 9.26 9.14 3.28
CA HIS A 51 9.59 7.71 3.22
C HIS A 51 9.83 7.27 1.77
N LYS A 52 10.63 8.03 1.02
CA LYS A 52 10.96 7.68 -0.37
C LYS A 52 11.97 6.54 -0.40
N ILE A 53 11.59 5.45 -1.06
CA ILE A 53 12.46 4.31 -1.30
C ILE A 53 13.44 4.63 -2.43
N SER A 54 14.72 4.34 -2.22
CA SER A 54 15.77 4.55 -3.23
C SER A 54 15.50 3.71 -4.48
N GLU A 55 15.76 4.27 -5.66
CA GLU A 55 15.73 3.52 -6.93
C GLU A 55 16.82 2.43 -6.97
N SER A 56 17.90 2.57 -6.20
CA SER A 56 18.98 1.57 -6.09
C SER A 56 18.62 0.35 -5.24
N ILE A 57 17.49 0.36 -4.52
CA ILE A 57 17.21 -0.66 -3.50
C ILE A 57 17.18 -2.08 -4.09
N ALA A 58 16.71 -2.24 -5.33
CA ALA A 58 16.66 -3.52 -6.01
C ALA A 58 18.08 -4.06 -6.30
N SER A 59 18.99 -3.20 -6.78
CA SER A 59 20.39 -3.58 -6.98
C SER A 59 21.10 -3.82 -5.64
N ASP A 60 20.77 -3.05 -4.61
CA ASP A 60 21.38 -3.18 -3.28
C ASP A 60 20.99 -4.50 -2.60
N ILE A 61 19.76 -4.98 -2.82
CA ILE A 61 19.29 -6.30 -2.38
C ILE A 61 19.94 -7.40 -3.22
N LYS A 62 19.95 -7.26 -4.55
CA LYS A 62 20.58 -8.25 -5.45
C LYS A 62 22.07 -8.46 -5.12
N GLY A 63 22.79 -7.38 -4.83
CA GLY A 63 24.21 -7.41 -4.48
C GLY A 63 24.55 -8.22 -3.21
N ILE A 64 23.57 -8.59 -2.39
CA ILE A 64 23.78 -9.48 -1.23
C ILE A 64 23.94 -10.94 -1.68
N TYR A 65 23.39 -11.33 -2.83
CA TYR A 65 23.19 -12.72 -3.23
C TYR A 65 23.52 -13.00 -4.71
N GLU A 66 24.48 -12.26 -5.30
CA GLU A 66 24.74 -12.29 -6.75
C GLU A 66 24.87 -13.70 -7.35
N GLU A 67 25.34 -14.68 -6.58
CA GLU A 67 25.49 -16.08 -7.02
C GLU A 67 24.21 -16.94 -6.92
N ASN A 68 23.25 -16.58 -6.07
CA ASN A 68 22.06 -17.40 -5.76
C ASN A 68 20.73 -16.75 -6.21
N VAL A 69 20.75 -15.48 -6.62
CA VAL A 69 19.58 -14.71 -7.05
C VAL A 69 19.83 -14.12 -8.44
N SER A 70 19.04 -14.57 -9.41
CA SER A 70 19.16 -14.12 -10.80
C SER A 70 18.55 -12.74 -11.03
N ASP A 71 17.44 -12.42 -10.37
CA ASP A 71 16.72 -11.14 -10.54
C ASP A 71 16.07 -10.66 -9.24
N VAL A 72 16.06 -9.34 -9.04
CA VAL A 72 15.33 -8.69 -7.94
C VAL A 72 14.60 -7.48 -8.50
N ARG A 73 13.30 -7.39 -8.21
CA ARG A 73 12.46 -6.23 -8.53
C ARG A 73 11.80 -5.69 -7.30
N VAL A 74 11.80 -4.36 -7.17
CA VAL A 74 11.12 -3.66 -6.07
C VAL A 74 10.12 -2.67 -6.66
N GLU A 75 8.86 -2.81 -6.27
CA GLU A 75 7.78 -1.91 -6.68
C GLU A 75 7.06 -1.34 -5.45
N VAL A 76 6.90 -0.03 -5.39
CA VAL A 76 6.13 0.64 -4.34
C VAL A 76 4.75 0.99 -4.88
N LYS A 77 3.69 0.44 -4.26
CA LYS A 77 2.30 0.75 -4.62
C LYS A 77 1.54 1.18 -3.36
N GLY A 78 1.25 2.47 -3.27
CA GLY A 78 0.65 3.07 -2.08
C GLY A 78 1.54 2.87 -0.86
N LYS A 79 1.06 2.14 0.15
CA LYS A 79 1.78 1.85 1.42
C LYS A 79 2.30 0.41 1.49
N ILE A 80 2.56 -0.19 0.32
CA ILE A 80 3.07 -1.55 0.19
C ILE A 80 4.31 -1.53 -0.70
N ILE A 81 5.39 -2.15 -0.23
CA ILE A 81 6.58 -2.46 -1.01
C ILE A 81 6.49 -3.92 -1.45
N TYR A 82 6.52 -4.16 -2.75
CA TYR A 82 6.60 -5.49 -3.34
C TYR A 82 8.05 -5.79 -3.68
N ILE A 83 8.59 -6.87 -3.13
CA ILE A 83 9.92 -7.37 -3.42
C ILE A 83 9.76 -8.72 -4.09
N ILE A 84 10.12 -8.79 -5.37
CA ILE A 84 10.04 -9.99 -6.18
C ILE A 84 11.47 -10.47 -6.42
N MET A 85 11.78 -11.69 -5.99
CA MET A 85 13.10 -12.29 -6.14
C MET A 85 12.99 -13.55 -7.00
N ASN A 86 13.88 -13.68 -7.98
CA ASN A 86 14.05 -14.90 -8.75
C ASN A 86 15.35 -15.57 -8.27
N VAL A 87 15.21 -16.68 -7.55
CA VAL A 87 16.35 -17.46 -7.07
C VAL A 87 16.81 -18.45 -8.13
N ASN A 88 18.05 -18.90 -8.02
CA ASN A 88 18.58 -19.95 -8.86
C ASN A 88 18.07 -21.33 -8.41
N ASP A 89 18.10 -22.29 -9.34
CA ASP A 89 17.80 -23.70 -9.04
C ASP A 89 18.71 -24.24 -7.91
N GLY A 90 18.17 -25.10 -7.06
CA GLY A 90 18.89 -25.65 -5.89
C GLY A 90 18.87 -24.79 -4.62
N VAL A 91 18.35 -23.55 -4.65
CA VAL A 91 18.12 -22.76 -3.44
C VAL A 91 16.98 -23.37 -2.63
N SER A 92 17.23 -23.70 -1.36
CA SER A 92 16.22 -24.29 -0.48
C SER A 92 15.18 -23.25 -0.05
N LYS A 93 13.98 -23.72 0.36
CA LYS A 93 12.94 -22.83 0.93
C LYS A 93 13.47 -22.00 2.10
N ILE A 94 14.24 -22.61 3.01
CA ILE A 94 14.76 -21.95 4.22
C ILE A 94 15.76 -20.84 3.83
N ASP A 95 16.63 -21.11 2.86
CA ASP A 95 17.59 -20.11 2.39
C ASP A 95 16.87 -18.94 1.70
N ALA A 96 15.88 -19.23 0.85
CA ALA A 96 15.05 -18.21 0.21
C ALA A 96 14.31 -17.34 1.24
N GLU A 97 13.72 -17.94 2.28
CA GLU A 97 13.10 -17.19 3.38
C GLU A 97 14.13 -16.32 4.13
N GLY A 98 15.35 -16.83 4.34
CA GLY A 98 16.46 -16.08 4.92
C GLY A 98 16.92 -14.89 4.07
N TYR A 99 16.86 -15.00 2.74
CA TYR A 99 17.17 -13.90 1.83
C TYR A 99 16.17 -12.75 1.98
N ALA A 100 14.89 -13.05 2.14
CA ALA A 100 13.87 -12.03 2.38
C ALA A 100 14.09 -11.29 3.71
N VAL A 101 14.47 -11.99 4.77
CA VAL A 101 14.78 -11.37 6.08
C VAL A 101 15.92 -10.37 5.95
N LYS A 102 17.02 -10.78 5.33
CA LYS A 102 18.20 -9.93 5.13
C LYS A 102 17.95 -8.81 4.10
N ALA A 103 17.06 -8.99 3.12
CA ALA A 103 16.66 -7.91 2.21
C ALA A 103 16.03 -6.73 2.98
N LEU A 104 15.34 -6.98 4.10
CA LEU A 104 14.81 -5.92 4.95
C LEU A 104 15.92 -5.06 5.57
N GLU A 105 17.12 -5.59 5.81
CA GLU A 105 18.26 -4.84 6.38
C GLU A 105 18.76 -3.72 5.45
N LYS A 106 18.37 -3.73 4.18
CA LYS A 106 18.69 -2.65 3.22
C LYS A 106 17.77 -1.44 3.34
N PHE A 107 16.65 -1.58 4.05
CA PHE A 107 15.72 -0.48 4.28
C PHE A 107 16.04 0.21 5.61
N LYS A 108 15.71 1.50 5.70
CA LYS A 108 15.74 2.21 6.98
C LYS A 108 14.60 1.69 7.86
N SER A 109 14.84 1.59 9.17
CA SER A 109 13.81 1.15 10.13
C SER A 109 12.54 2.01 10.06
N GLU A 110 12.68 3.32 9.92
CA GLU A 110 11.56 4.27 9.80
C GLU A 110 10.68 3.96 8.57
N ASP A 111 11.30 3.57 7.45
CA ASP A 111 10.57 3.20 6.23
C ASP A 111 9.85 1.86 6.41
N LEU A 112 10.48 0.90 7.10
CA LEU A 112 9.86 -0.40 7.41
C LEU A 112 8.72 -0.33 8.43
N GLU A 113 8.67 0.73 9.24
CA GLU A 113 7.55 1.04 10.14
C GLU A 113 6.42 1.79 9.42
N TYR A 114 6.73 2.41 8.29
CA TYR A 114 5.74 3.03 7.42
C TYR A 114 5.10 2.01 6.47
N TYR A 115 5.88 1.23 5.72
CA TYR A 115 5.36 0.35 4.68
C TYR A 115 5.06 -1.08 5.17
N ASP A 116 4.00 -1.67 4.64
CA ASP A 116 3.90 -3.14 4.58
C ASP A 116 4.86 -3.65 3.49
N VAL A 117 5.52 -4.78 3.73
CA VAL A 117 6.43 -5.40 2.75
C VAL A 117 5.87 -6.76 2.34
N GLN A 118 5.73 -6.99 1.05
CA GLN A 118 5.31 -8.26 0.47
C GLN A 118 6.44 -8.85 -0.36
N PHE A 119 6.72 -10.13 -0.12
CA PHE A 119 7.72 -10.91 -0.82
C PHE A 119 7.03 -11.93 -1.72
N LEU A 120 7.51 -12.01 -2.96
CA LEU A 120 7.24 -13.12 -3.86
C LEU A 120 8.58 -13.68 -4.34
N ILE A 121 8.88 -14.92 -3.95
CA ILE A 121 10.10 -15.60 -4.36
C ILE A 121 9.75 -16.68 -5.37
N THR A 122 10.42 -16.63 -6.51
CA THR A 122 10.20 -17.48 -7.68
C THR A 122 11.49 -18.17 -8.06
N CYS A 123 11.40 -19.28 -8.79
CA CYS A 123 12.53 -19.92 -9.44
C CYS A 123 12.08 -20.31 -10.85
N SER A 124 12.65 -19.66 -11.87
CA SER A 124 12.22 -19.87 -13.27
C SER A 124 12.68 -21.21 -13.83
N ASP A 125 13.81 -21.72 -13.35
CA ASP A 125 14.46 -22.93 -13.85
C ASP A 125 14.38 -24.09 -12.84
N GLU A 126 13.36 -24.07 -11.97
CA GLU A 126 13.18 -25.05 -10.90
C GLU A 126 13.05 -26.46 -11.49
N LYS A 127 14.06 -27.30 -11.25
CA LYS A 127 14.02 -28.71 -11.67
C LYS A 127 13.24 -29.51 -10.63
N LYS A 128 12.26 -30.27 -11.10
CA LYS A 128 11.46 -31.19 -10.28
C LYS A 128 11.51 -32.56 -10.89
N GLU A 129 11.71 -33.59 -10.06
CA GLU A 129 11.40 -34.95 -10.48
C GLU A 129 9.87 -35.14 -10.55
N GLU A 130 9.39 -36.13 -11.31
CA GLU A 130 7.97 -36.33 -11.63
C GLU A 130 7.05 -36.45 -10.39
N ASP A 131 7.60 -36.82 -9.24
CA ASP A 131 6.86 -37.03 -7.98
C ASP A 131 7.09 -35.93 -6.91
N GLU A 132 7.94 -34.93 -7.19
CA GLU A 132 8.24 -33.87 -6.22
C GLU A 132 7.35 -32.63 -6.39
N LYS A 133 6.87 -32.11 -5.25
CA LYS A 133 6.14 -30.84 -5.23
C LYS A 133 7.08 -29.68 -5.49
N ALA A 134 6.55 -28.71 -6.23
CA ALA A 134 7.14 -27.40 -6.35
C ALA A 134 7.42 -26.75 -5.00
N ILE A 135 8.66 -26.28 -4.79
CA ILE A 135 9.00 -25.39 -3.68
C ILE A 135 8.48 -23.99 -4.00
N TYR A 136 8.74 -23.52 -5.23
CA TYR A 136 8.40 -22.17 -5.67
C TYR A 136 7.10 -22.13 -6.49
N PRO A 137 6.35 -21.01 -6.47
CA PRO A 137 6.65 -19.78 -5.73
C PRO A 137 6.32 -19.88 -4.23
N ILE A 138 7.07 -19.14 -3.42
CA ILE A 138 6.73 -18.88 -2.01
C ILE A 138 6.42 -17.39 -1.82
N ALA A 139 5.42 -17.10 -1.01
CA ALA A 139 5.01 -15.73 -0.70
C ALA A 139 5.07 -15.47 0.80
N GLY A 140 5.51 -14.26 1.16
CA GLY A 140 5.65 -13.83 2.53
C GLY A 140 5.24 -12.37 2.69
N ALA A 141 4.81 -11.98 3.88
CA ALA A 141 4.48 -10.59 4.17
C ALA A 141 4.92 -10.17 5.56
N LYS A 142 5.51 -8.99 5.66
CA LYS A 142 5.75 -8.27 6.91
C LYS A 142 4.83 -7.06 6.98
N LYS A 143 4.08 -6.94 8.08
CA LYS A 143 3.33 -5.71 8.36
C LYS A 143 4.27 -4.61 8.85
N ALA A 144 3.92 -3.35 8.62
CA ALA A 144 4.76 -2.21 8.99
C ALA A 144 5.17 -2.27 10.48
N LYS A 145 4.20 -2.51 11.36
CA LYS A 145 4.39 -2.72 12.81
C LYS A 145 4.61 -4.18 13.24
N GLY A 146 4.79 -5.09 12.28
CA GLY A 146 5.06 -6.50 12.54
C GLY A 146 6.55 -6.74 12.69
N SER A 147 6.93 -7.67 13.58
CA SER A 147 8.32 -8.03 13.85
C SER A 147 8.88 -9.10 12.91
N GLN A 148 8.02 -9.89 12.28
CA GLN A 148 8.41 -11.05 11.49
C GLN A 148 7.69 -11.09 10.14
N ILE A 149 8.31 -11.77 9.18
CA ILE A 149 7.68 -12.15 7.92
C ILE A 149 6.78 -13.36 8.21
N ILE A 150 5.52 -13.27 7.79
CA ILE A 150 4.57 -14.39 7.83
C ILE A 150 4.52 -15.00 6.43
N TRP A 151 4.85 -16.28 6.34
CA TRP A 151 4.87 -17.04 5.09
C TRP A 151 3.52 -17.70 4.83
N SER A 152 3.09 -17.72 3.56
CA SER A 152 1.93 -18.49 3.14
C SER A 152 2.30 -19.96 3.02
N ASN A 153 1.54 -20.85 3.66
CA ASN A 153 1.67 -22.29 3.44
C ASN A 153 1.01 -22.65 2.11
N ASN A 154 1.79 -23.27 1.22
CA ASN A 154 1.34 -23.87 -0.03
C ASN A 154 1.42 -25.40 0.09
#